data_AF-A0A8J4X5G8-F1
#
_entry.id   AF-A0A8J4X5G8-F1
#
_cell.length_a   1.000
_cell.length_b   1.000
_cell.length_c   1.000
_cell.angle_alpha   90.00
_cell.angle_beta   90.00
_cell.angle_gamma   90.00
#
_symmetry.space_group_name_H-M   'P 1'
#
loop_
_entity.id
_entity.type
_entity.pdbx_description
1 polymer ?
#
loop_
_entity_poly.entity_id
_entity_poly.type
_entity_poly.pdbx_seq_one_letter_code
_entity_poly.pdbx_strand_id
1 'polypeptide(L)'
;MRLLNKDLRLQDVTLIYVILLTALVVLLVAPYHASSPSSSFQATDGPSRPFLPYRMPLDPAGQMELSWNISYTKQEVYMELRVKELRHGVLLGMSDRGEPTNADLMLLWNDGHKSYFG
;
A
#
# COMPACT_ATOMS: atom_id res chain seq x y z
N MET A 1 -5.21 51.01 11.38
CA MET A 1 -4.72 50.47 10.10
C MET A 1 -5.78 50.70 9.03
N ARG A 2 -5.56 51.67 8.13
CA ARG A 2 -6.39 51.91 6.94
C ARG A 2 -5.91 50.98 5.83
N LEU A 3 -6.60 49.88 5.58
CA LEU A 3 -6.30 48.98 4.46
C LEU A 3 -7.61 48.41 3.89
N LEU A 4 -8.45 49.27 3.33
CA LEU A 4 -9.43 48.80 2.35
C LEU A 4 -9.72 49.94 1.37
N ASN A 5 -8.87 50.04 0.35
CA ASN A 5 -9.10 50.92 -0.79
C ASN A 5 -10.32 50.40 -1.54
N LYS A 6 -11.32 51.27 -1.69
CA LYS A 6 -12.55 51.04 -2.43
C LYS A 6 -12.32 51.40 -3.89
N ASP A 7 -11.66 50.53 -4.66
CA ASP A 7 -11.64 50.56 -6.12
C ASP A 7 -11.27 49.16 -6.64
N LEU A 8 -12.14 48.18 -6.38
CA LEU A 8 -11.99 46.83 -6.95
C LEU A 8 -12.46 46.89 -8.40
N ARG A 9 -11.52 46.83 -9.36
CA ARG A 9 -11.90 46.72 -10.77
C ARG A 9 -12.49 45.33 -10.99
N LEU A 10 -13.44 45.21 -11.92
CA LEU A 10 -14.07 43.92 -12.24
C LEU A 10 -13.03 42.83 -12.60
N GLN A 11 -11.89 43.26 -13.16
CA GLN A 11 -10.73 42.43 -13.45
C GLN A 11 -10.11 41.84 -12.19
N ASP A 12 -9.98 42.61 -11.10
CA ASP A 12 -9.41 42.14 -9.83
C ASP A 12 -10.31 41.10 -9.17
N VAL A 13 -11.63 41.33 -9.21
CA VAL A 13 -12.62 40.36 -8.71
C VAL A 13 -12.53 39.06 -9.52
N THR A 14 -12.47 39.16 -10.85
CA THR A 14 -12.35 37.99 -11.73
C THR A 14 -11.06 37.22 -11.45
N LEU A 15 -9.94 37.92 -11.26
CA LEU A 15 -8.65 37.31 -10.95
C LEU A 15 -8.68 36.56 -9.62
N ILE A 16 -9.27 37.16 -8.58
CA ILE A 16 -9.42 36.52 -7.26
C ILE A 16 -10.24 35.24 -7.37
N TYR A 17 -11.38 35.27 -8.08
CA TYR A 17 -12.22 34.09 -8.28
C TYR A 17 -11.52 32.98 -9.06
N VAL A 18 -10.78 33.33 -10.13
CA VAL A 18 -10.03 32.36 -10.93
C VAL A 18 -8.93 31.70 -10.10
N ILE A 19 -8.17 32.47 -9.31
CA ILE A 19 -7.12 31.92 -8.43
C ILE A 19 -7.73 30.96 -7.40
N LEU A 20 -8.85 31.35 -6.79
CA LEU A 20 -9.53 30.56 -5.76
C LEU A 20 -10.11 29.27 -6.34
N LEU A 21 -10.71 29.32 -7.54
CA LEU A 21 -11.18 28.14 -8.27
C LEU A 21 -10.02 27.21 -8.63
N THR A 22 -8.91 27.76 -9.12
CA THR A 22 -7.72 26.97 -9.50
C THR A 22 -7.13 26.27 -8.28
N ALA A 23 -7.00 26.98 -7.16
CA ALA A 23 -6.53 26.41 -5.90
C ALA A 23 -7.45 25.28 -5.40
N LEU A 24 -8.77 25.47 -5.49
CA LEU A 24 -9.75 24.44 -5.12
C LEU A 24 -9.62 23.18 -5.97
N VAL A 25 -9.48 23.34 -7.30
CA VAL A 25 -9.30 22.20 -8.22
C VAL A 25 -7.99 21.47 -7.93
N VAL A 26 -6.88 22.19 -7.69
CA VAL A 26 -5.60 21.55 -7.33
C VAL A 26 -5.69 20.81 -6.01
N LEU A 27 -6.35 21.39 -4.99
CA LEU A 27 -6.53 20.72 -3.69
C LEU A 27 -7.41 19.46 -3.81
N LEU A 28 -8.41 19.48 -4.69
CA LEU A 28 -9.24 18.32 -4.97
C LEU A 28 -8.46 17.24 -5.72
N VAL A 29 -7.62 17.61 -6.70
CA VAL A 29 -6.96 16.66 -7.60
C VAL A 29 -5.62 16.13 -7.05
N ALA A 30 -4.86 16.93 -6.31
CA ALA A 30 -3.53 16.57 -5.82
C ALA A 30 -3.49 15.28 -4.96
N PRO A 31 -4.46 15.02 -4.05
CA PRO A 31 -4.49 13.77 -3.29
C PRO A 31 -4.64 12.52 -4.16
N TYR A 32 -5.33 12.63 -5.30
CA TYR A 32 -5.49 11.52 -6.23
C TYR A 32 -4.17 11.19 -6.96
N HIS A 33 -3.34 12.19 -7.27
CA HIS A 33 -2.02 11.96 -7.86
C HIS A 33 -0.97 11.46 -6.86
N ALA A 34 -1.18 11.67 -5.55
CA ALA A 34 -0.28 11.16 -4.51
C ALA A 34 -0.34 9.62 -4.32
N SER A 35 -1.24 8.94 -5.03
CA SER A 35 -1.38 7.48 -5.04
C SER A 35 -0.67 6.79 -6.21
N SER A 36 0.32 7.44 -6.81
CA SER A 36 1.34 6.75 -7.59
C SER A 36 2.65 6.77 -6.79
N PRO A 37 3.00 5.71 -6.03
CA PRO A 37 4.37 5.57 -5.57
C PRO A 37 5.21 5.55 -6.84
N SER A 38 6.04 6.60 -6.97
CA SER A 38 7.03 6.74 -8.01
C SER A 38 7.77 5.41 -8.14
N SER A 39 7.57 4.78 -9.30
CA SER A 39 8.47 3.78 -9.84
C SER A 39 9.85 4.44 -9.94
N SER A 40 10.65 4.36 -8.88
CA SER A 40 12.09 4.43 -9.03
C SER A 40 12.48 3.19 -9.81
N PHE A 41 12.62 3.37 -11.12
CA PHE A 41 13.27 2.45 -12.03
C PHE A 41 14.61 2.01 -11.41
N GLN A 42 14.63 0.84 -10.79
CA GLN A 42 15.81 0.01 -10.73
C GLN A 42 15.48 -1.21 -11.58
N ALA A 43 15.71 -1.05 -12.89
CA ALA A 43 15.78 -2.16 -13.82
C ALA A 43 17.01 -2.99 -13.43
N THR A 44 16.78 -3.99 -12.60
CA THR A 44 17.66 -5.15 -12.44
C THR A 44 16.81 -6.35 -12.80
N ASP A 45 17.25 -7.07 -13.84
CA ASP A 45 16.61 -8.24 -14.44
C ASP A 45 15.95 -9.17 -13.41
N GLY A 46 14.62 -9.20 -13.41
CA GLY A 46 13.79 -10.05 -12.57
C GLY A 46 12.31 -9.64 -12.70
N PRO A 47 11.35 -10.57 -12.51
CA PRO A 47 9.93 -10.20 -12.56
C PRO A 47 9.68 -9.09 -11.53
N SER A 48 9.21 -7.92 -12.00
CA SER A 48 8.98 -6.77 -11.14
C SER A 48 8.03 -7.16 -10.00
N ARG A 49 8.59 -7.28 -8.80
CA ARG A 49 7.84 -7.65 -7.60
C ARG A 49 6.72 -6.64 -7.39
N PRO A 50 5.46 -7.08 -7.18
CA PRO A 50 4.37 -6.15 -6.93
C PRO A 50 4.68 -5.32 -5.68
N PHE A 51 4.40 -4.02 -5.74
CA PHE A 51 4.47 -3.16 -4.55
C PHE A 51 3.39 -3.61 -3.56
N LEU A 52 3.78 -3.87 -2.30
CA LEU A 52 2.89 -4.33 -1.23
C LEU A 52 2.76 -3.21 -0.17
N PRO A 53 1.68 -2.40 -0.20
CA PRO A 53 1.53 -1.24 0.68
C PRO A 53 1.20 -1.61 2.13
N TYR A 54 0.50 -2.74 2.34
CA TYR A 54 0.07 -3.17 3.65
C TYR A 54 1.08 -4.15 4.23
N ARG A 55 1.44 -3.97 5.50
CA ARG A 55 2.38 -4.81 6.24
C ARG A 55 1.88 -5.02 7.67
N MET A 56 2.02 -6.24 8.17
CA MET A 56 1.65 -6.59 9.54
C MET A 56 2.60 -7.65 10.11
N PRO A 57 3.19 -7.44 11.30
CA PRO A 57 3.90 -8.49 12.00
C PRO A 57 2.91 -9.57 12.48
N LEU A 58 3.26 -10.84 12.30
CA LEU A 58 2.44 -11.98 12.73
C LEU A 58 2.88 -12.56 14.07
N ASP A 59 4.06 -12.22 14.54
CA ASP A 59 4.59 -12.62 15.83
C ASP A 59 5.00 -11.41 16.68
N PRO A 60 4.88 -11.47 18.02
CA PRO A 60 5.32 -10.39 18.90
C PRO A 60 6.82 -10.07 18.80
N ALA A 61 7.65 -11.02 18.36
CA ALA A 61 9.09 -10.85 18.23
C ALA A 61 9.50 -10.23 16.87
N GLY A 62 8.55 -9.97 15.96
CA GLY A 62 8.80 -9.37 14.65
C GLY A 62 9.74 -10.20 13.77
N GLN A 63 9.69 -11.53 13.90
CA GLN A 63 10.43 -12.48 13.08
C GLN A 63 9.66 -12.89 11.83
N MET A 64 8.35 -12.66 11.79
CA MET A 64 7.43 -13.02 10.75
C MET A 64 6.56 -11.81 10.38
N GLU A 65 6.61 -11.42 9.11
CA GLU A 65 5.87 -10.27 8.59
C GLU A 65 5.07 -10.69 7.36
N LEU A 66 3.78 -10.34 7.35
CA LEU A 66 2.89 -10.50 6.22
C LEU A 66 2.72 -9.16 5.52
N SER A 67 3.03 -9.12 4.22
CA SER A 67 2.77 -7.97 3.37
C SER A 67 1.77 -8.33 2.28
N TRP A 68 0.86 -7.43 1.92
CA TRP A 68 -0.12 -7.71 0.87
C TRP A 68 -0.52 -6.50 0.03
N ASN A 69 -1.08 -6.79 -1.14
CA ASN A 69 -1.75 -5.84 -2.03
C ASN A 69 -3.02 -6.48 -2.60
N ILE A 70 -4.03 -5.67 -2.89
CA ILE A 70 -5.32 -6.10 -3.40
C ILE A 70 -5.49 -5.51 -4.80
N SER A 71 -5.66 -6.38 -5.80
CA SER A 71 -6.08 -5.96 -7.13
C SER A 71 -7.59 -6.11 -7.25
N TYR A 72 -8.32 -5.01 -7.10
CA TYR A 72 -9.77 -5.00 -7.25
C TYR A 72 -10.22 -5.36 -8.67
N THR A 73 -9.43 -4.98 -9.68
CA THR A 73 -9.73 -5.30 -11.10
C THR A 73 -9.65 -6.80 -11.38
N LYS A 74 -8.66 -7.48 -10.81
CA LYS A 74 -8.46 -8.93 -10.99
C LYS A 74 -9.16 -9.78 -9.93
N GLN A 75 -9.67 -9.15 -8.86
CA GLN A 75 -10.20 -9.83 -7.68
C GLN A 75 -9.17 -10.77 -7.02
N GLU A 76 -7.92 -10.32 -6.96
CA GLU A 76 -6.79 -11.10 -6.43
C GLU A 76 -6.11 -10.39 -5.26
N VAL A 77 -5.59 -11.17 -4.31
CA VAL A 77 -4.74 -10.69 -3.22
C VAL A 77 -3.33 -11.24 -3.42
N TYR A 78 -2.37 -10.34 -3.59
CA TYR A 78 -0.96 -10.68 -3.64
C TYR A 78 -0.43 -10.66 -2.21
N MET A 79 0.01 -11.82 -1.71
CA MET A 79 0.56 -11.96 -0.37
C MET A 79 2.02 -12.33 -0.41
N GLU A 80 2.76 -11.83 0.57
CA GLU A 80 4.15 -12.14 0.79
C GLU A 80 4.38 -12.38 2.28
N LEU A 81 4.92 -13.55 2.59
CA LEU A 81 5.32 -13.92 3.94
C LEU A 81 6.84 -13.87 4.05
N ARG A 82 7.35 -13.01 4.95
CA ARG A 82 8.78 -12.91 5.25
C ARG A 82 9.06 -13.49 6.63
N VAL A 83 9.93 -14.49 6.67
CA VAL A 83 10.37 -15.16 7.90
C VAL A 83 11.88 -14.93 8.03
N LYS A 84 12.34 -14.33 9.14
CA LYS A 84 13.77 -14.02 9.34
C LYS A 84 14.62 -15.27 9.52
N GLU A 85 14.15 -16.22 10.32
CA GLU A 85 14.85 -17.48 10.58
C GLU A 85 13.84 -18.64 10.57
N LEU A 86 13.89 -19.49 9.53
CA LEU A 86 13.01 -20.64 9.39
C LEU A 86 13.70 -21.89 9.97
N ARG A 87 13.24 -22.37 11.14
CA ARG A 87 13.85 -23.53 11.83
C ARG A 87 13.25 -24.89 11.46
N HIS A 88 11.93 -24.97 11.31
CA HIS A 88 11.22 -26.24 11.03
C HIS A 88 10.25 -26.06 9.86
N GLY A 89 9.31 -25.14 10.03
CA GLY A 89 8.31 -24.81 9.03
C GLY A 89 7.41 -23.70 9.55
N VAL A 90 6.60 -23.14 8.66
CA VAL A 90 5.62 -22.11 8.95
C VAL A 90 4.31 -22.51 8.29
N LEU A 91 3.25 -22.46 9.08
CA LEU A 91 1.88 -22.63 8.63
C LEU A 91 1.22 -21.24 8.63
N LEU A 92 0.69 -20.83 7.49
CA LEU A 92 -0.11 -19.63 7.35
C LEU A 92 -1.51 -20.05 6.95
N GLY A 93 -2.53 -19.37 7.45
CA GLY A 93 -3.88 -19.63 7.01
C GLY A 93 -4.85 -18.52 7.34
N MET A 94 -6.04 -18.63 6.76
CA MET A 94 -7.16 -17.75 6.97
C MET A 94 -8.34 -18.58 7.48
N SER A 95 -9.00 -18.08 8.52
CA SER A 95 -10.22 -18.69 9.06
C SER A 95 -11.15 -17.60 9.56
N ASP A 96 -12.41 -17.96 9.79
CA ASP A 96 -13.46 -17.02 10.20
C ASP A 96 -13.12 -16.25 11.48
N ARG A 97 -12.37 -16.87 12.40
CA ARG A 97 -12.07 -16.33 13.74
C ARG A 97 -10.61 -16.41 14.16
N GLY A 98 -9.70 -16.79 13.25
CA GLY A 98 -8.31 -17.07 13.59
C GLY A 98 -8.10 -18.41 14.31
N GLU A 99 -9.09 -19.29 14.26
CA GLU A 99 -8.98 -20.67 14.74
C GLU A 99 -8.21 -21.53 13.73
N PRO A 100 -7.49 -22.57 14.16
CA PRO A 100 -6.77 -23.47 13.27
C PRO A 100 -7.70 -24.47 12.56
N THR A 101 -8.92 -24.64 13.03
CA THR A 101 -9.91 -25.56 12.47
C THR A 101 -10.69 -24.91 11.33
N ASN A 102 -10.99 -25.68 10.29
CA ASN A 102 -11.68 -25.20 9.07
C ASN A 102 -11.01 -23.97 8.45
N ALA A 103 -9.68 -23.91 8.53
CA ALA A 103 -8.89 -22.85 7.94
C ALA A 103 -8.42 -23.25 6.54
N ASP A 104 -8.33 -22.26 5.65
CA ASP A 104 -7.57 -22.38 4.42
C ASP A 104 -6.10 -22.22 4.76
N LEU A 105 -5.31 -23.27 4.52
CA LEU A 105 -3.94 -23.39 5.02
C LEU A 105 -2.93 -23.45 3.87
N MET A 106 -1.76 -22.86 4.11
CA MET A 106 -0.55 -22.97 3.30
C MET A 106 0.61 -23.33 4.22
N LEU A 107 1.37 -24.36 3.87
CA LEU A 107 2.47 -24.87 4.65
C LEU A 107 3.78 -24.73 3.89
N LEU A 108 4.73 -24.04 4.51
CA LEU A 108 6.13 -24.03 4.13
C LEU A 108 6.90 -24.88 5.14
N TRP A 109 7.62 -25.90 4.70
CA TRP A 109 8.45 -26.71 5.61
C TRP A 109 9.84 -26.95 5.02
N ASN A 110 10.82 -27.18 5.90
CA ASN A 110 12.19 -27.49 5.54
C ASN A 110 12.63 -28.79 6.24
N ASP A 111 13.14 -29.75 5.48
CA ASP A 111 13.64 -31.03 6.00
C ASP A 111 15.13 -30.99 6.42
N GLY A 112 15.77 -29.82 6.32
CA GLY A 112 17.20 -29.60 6.57
C GLY A 112 18.04 -29.59 5.28
N HIS A 113 17.50 -30.11 4.18
CA HIS A 113 18.17 -30.16 2.88
C HIS A 113 17.42 -29.39 1.80
N LYS A 114 16.09 -29.37 1.86
CA LYS A 114 15.19 -28.74 0.90
C LYS A 114 14.01 -28.12 1.60
N SER A 115 13.52 -27.04 0.99
CA SER A 115 12.26 -26.40 1.37
C SER A 115 11.15 -26.82 0.42
N TYR A 116 9.96 -27.02 0.97
CA TYR A 116 8.75 -27.42 0.26
C TYR A 116 7.63 -26.46 0.59
N PHE A 117 6.74 -26.21 -0.37
CA PHE A 117 5.58 -25.35 -0.23
C PHE A 117 4.34 -26.06 -0.78
N GLY A 118 3.26 -26.08 -0.02
CA GLY A 118 2.00 -26.75 -0.38
C GLY A 118 0.82 -26.30 0.45
#